data_AF-A0A965B6F5-F1
#
_entry.id   AF-A0A965B6F5-F1
#
_cell.length_a   1.000
_cell.length_b   1.000
_cell.length_c   1.000
_cell.angle_alpha   90.00
_cell.angle_beta   90.00
_cell.angle_gamma   90.00
#
_symmetry.space_group_name_H-M   'P 1'
#
loop_
_entity.id
_entity.type
_entity.pdbx_description
1 polymer ?
#
loop_
_entity_poly.entity_id
_entity_poly.type
_entity_poly.pdbx_seq_one_letter_code
_entity_poly.pdbx_strand_id
1 'polypeptide(L)'
;MPNAQLRGAQLNGADLSDAQLNGADLYLARLNEANLIGAQLNGSFGLRFAELRGAWARHLDFTDVTIPREQLHEMFGDASVILPEALQPPPAHWPTVDSFWFDARDEWKSWLQDPDGYVFDPTRYGDRYTDQTGE
;
A
#
# COMPACT_ATOMS: atom_id res chain seq x y z
N MET A 1 -9.87 8.09 -13.98
CA MET A 1 -11.23 7.91 -14.47
C MET A 1 -12.11 7.57 -13.28
N PRO A 2 -12.86 8.54 -12.72
CA PRO A 2 -13.79 8.22 -11.64
C PRO A 2 -14.86 7.24 -12.16
N ASN A 3 -15.19 6.23 -11.36
CA ASN A 3 -16.15 5.15 -11.65
C ASN A 3 -15.71 4.15 -12.72
N ALA A 4 -14.41 3.88 -12.83
CA ALA A 4 -13.90 2.84 -13.72
C ALA A 4 -14.52 1.46 -13.40
N GLN A 5 -14.93 0.74 -14.45
CA GLN A 5 -15.45 -0.63 -14.35
C GLN A 5 -14.26 -1.60 -14.45
N LEU A 6 -13.64 -1.91 -13.32
CA LEU A 6 -12.46 -2.78 -13.24
C LEU A 6 -12.77 -4.16 -12.64
N ARG A 7 -14.06 -4.50 -12.58
CA ARG A 7 -14.53 -5.81 -12.11
C ARG A 7 -13.83 -6.93 -12.86
N GLY A 8 -13.14 -7.81 -12.13
CA GLY A 8 -12.41 -8.94 -12.71
C GLY A 8 -11.20 -8.55 -13.57
N ALA A 9 -10.77 -7.29 -13.56
CA ALA A 9 -9.63 -6.84 -14.36
C ALA A 9 -8.34 -7.55 -13.94
N GLN A 10 -7.49 -7.88 -14.92
CA GLN A 10 -6.18 -8.47 -14.69
C GLN A 10 -5.12 -7.36 -14.71
N LEU A 11 -4.72 -6.91 -13.52
CA LEU A 11 -3.84 -5.76 -13.29
C LEU A 11 -2.64 -6.14 -12.41
N ASN A 12 -2.28 -7.42 -12.36
CA ASN A 12 -1.11 -7.87 -11.61
C ASN A 12 0.16 -7.20 -12.15
N GLY A 13 0.97 -6.63 -11.26
CA GLY A 13 2.19 -5.89 -11.60
C GLY A 13 1.94 -4.60 -12.39
N ALA A 14 0.68 -4.16 -12.54
CA ALA A 14 0.37 -2.95 -13.29
C ALA A 14 0.91 -1.71 -12.56
N ASP A 15 1.36 -0.75 -13.35
CA ASP A 15 1.65 0.58 -12.84
C ASP A 15 0.37 1.41 -12.80
N LEU A 16 -0.15 1.62 -11.60
CA LEU A 16 -1.35 2.41 -11.31
C LEU A 16 -0.99 3.62 -10.42
N SER A 17 0.28 4.04 -10.41
CA SER A 17 0.68 5.22 -9.66
C SER A 17 -0.12 6.44 -10.11
N ASP A 18 -0.60 7.23 -9.14
CA ASP A 18 -1.43 8.42 -9.35
C ASP A 18 -2.73 8.15 -10.14
N ALA A 19 -3.14 6.88 -10.28
CA ALA A 19 -4.35 6.54 -10.99
C ALA A 19 -5.58 7.07 -10.25
N GLN A 20 -6.45 7.75 -10.98
CA GLN A 20 -7.75 8.17 -10.49
C GLN A 20 -8.73 6.99 -10.51
N LEU A 21 -8.87 6.30 -9.37
CA LEU A 21 -9.73 5.13 -9.16
C LEU A 21 -10.94 5.43 -8.26
N ASN A 22 -11.26 6.71 -8.03
CA ASN A 22 -12.38 7.11 -7.19
C ASN A 22 -13.68 6.46 -7.70
N GLY A 23 -14.45 5.83 -6.83
CA GLY A 23 -15.70 5.16 -7.23
C GLY A 23 -15.53 3.92 -8.12
N ALA A 24 -14.31 3.42 -8.36
CA ALA A 24 -14.10 2.26 -9.22
C ALA A 24 -14.71 0.98 -8.62
N ASP A 25 -15.26 0.12 -9.49
CA ASP A 25 -15.62 -1.26 -9.14
C ASP A 25 -14.38 -2.15 -9.25
N LEU A 26 -13.81 -2.53 -8.11
CA LEU A 26 -12.65 -3.42 -8.02
C LEU A 26 -13.03 -4.86 -7.63
N TYR A 27 -14.32 -5.23 -7.71
CA TYR A 27 -14.78 -6.55 -7.35
C TYR A 27 -14.08 -7.64 -8.18
N LEU A 28 -13.40 -8.58 -7.51
CA LEU A 28 -12.58 -9.64 -8.14
C LEU A 28 -11.44 -9.12 -9.04
N ALA A 29 -11.05 -7.84 -8.95
CA ALA A 29 -9.88 -7.34 -9.66
C ALA A 29 -8.60 -7.98 -9.11
N ARG A 30 -7.65 -8.29 -9.99
CA ARG A 30 -6.36 -8.88 -9.62
C ARG A 30 -5.29 -7.80 -9.69
N LEU A 31 -4.84 -7.32 -8.53
CA LEU A 31 -3.90 -6.21 -8.34
C LEU A 31 -2.64 -6.67 -7.59
N ASN A 32 -2.31 -7.97 -7.65
CA ASN A 32 -1.13 -8.48 -6.98
C ASN A 32 0.12 -7.77 -7.50
N GLU A 33 0.99 -7.33 -6.61
CA GLU A 33 2.23 -6.61 -6.94
C GLU A 33 2.02 -5.31 -7.75
N ALA A 34 0.79 -4.78 -7.80
CA ALA A 34 0.52 -3.53 -8.50
C ALA A 34 1.11 -2.32 -7.76
N ASN A 35 1.60 -1.35 -8.51
CA ASN A 35 2.04 -0.07 -7.96
C ASN A 35 0.81 0.84 -7.77
N LEU A 36 0.41 1.11 -6.52
CA LEU A 36 -0.72 1.97 -6.18
C LEU A 36 -0.26 3.30 -5.55
N ILE A 37 1.02 3.67 -5.65
CA ILE A 37 1.54 4.89 -5.05
C ILE A 37 0.73 6.11 -5.53
N GLY A 38 0.13 6.85 -4.59
CA GLY A 38 -0.65 8.06 -4.89
C GLY A 38 -2.00 7.81 -5.58
N ALA A 39 -2.42 6.55 -5.76
CA ALA A 39 -3.69 6.25 -6.40
C ALA A 39 -4.88 6.79 -5.56
N GLN A 40 -5.88 7.35 -6.23
CA GLN A 40 -7.05 7.90 -5.55
C GLN A 40 -8.15 6.84 -5.46
N LEU A 41 -8.38 6.30 -4.26
CA LEU A 41 -9.30 5.18 -4.03
C LEU A 41 -10.63 5.58 -3.37
N ASN A 42 -10.86 6.87 -3.06
CA ASN A 42 -12.04 7.30 -2.32
C ASN A 42 -13.34 6.86 -3.03
N GLY A 43 -14.25 6.23 -2.27
CA GLY A 43 -15.51 5.70 -2.79
C GLY A 43 -15.37 4.46 -3.68
N SER A 44 -14.16 3.94 -3.93
CA SER A 44 -14.00 2.64 -4.58
C SER A 44 -14.63 1.53 -3.73
N PHE A 45 -15.08 0.47 -4.38
CA PHE A 45 -15.73 -0.64 -3.71
C PHE A 45 -15.25 -1.97 -4.27
N GLY A 46 -15.52 -3.05 -3.53
CA GLY A 46 -15.14 -4.40 -3.93
C GLY A 46 -13.70 -4.79 -3.59
N LEU A 47 -12.91 -3.90 -2.96
CA LEU A 47 -11.54 -4.22 -2.51
C LEU A 47 -11.48 -5.51 -1.69
N ARG A 48 -12.44 -5.72 -0.77
CA ARG A 48 -12.61 -6.99 -0.02
C ARG A 48 -12.49 -8.27 -0.86
N PHE A 49 -12.86 -8.21 -2.14
CA PHE A 49 -12.85 -9.34 -3.06
C PHE A 49 -11.76 -9.25 -4.13
N ALA A 50 -10.98 -8.17 -4.15
CA ALA A 50 -9.81 -8.04 -5.00
C ALA A 50 -8.66 -8.93 -4.50
N GLU A 51 -7.65 -9.13 -5.33
CA GLU A 51 -6.37 -9.70 -4.91
C GLU A 51 -5.35 -8.56 -4.82
N LEU A 52 -4.80 -8.31 -3.63
CA LEU A 52 -3.88 -7.18 -3.36
C LEU A 52 -2.51 -7.64 -2.87
N ARG A 53 -2.20 -8.93 -3.00
CA ARG A 53 -0.98 -9.49 -2.44
C ARG A 53 0.23 -8.80 -3.06
N GLY A 54 0.99 -8.15 -2.20
CA GLY A 54 2.16 -7.40 -2.55
C GLY A 54 1.93 -6.09 -3.29
N ALA A 55 0.70 -5.61 -3.37
CA ALA A 55 0.43 -4.28 -3.88
C ALA A 55 1.15 -3.21 -3.04
N TRP A 56 1.68 -2.21 -3.71
CA TRP A 56 2.51 -1.17 -3.09
C TRP A 56 1.67 0.07 -2.79
N ALA A 57 1.40 0.31 -1.51
CA ALA A 57 0.58 1.39 -1.00
C ALA A 57 1.44 2.49 -0.36
N ARG A 58 1.59 3.62 -1.05
CA ARG A 58 2.09 4.87 -0.45
C ARG A 58 1.19 6.01 -0.85
N HIS A 59 1.10 7.02 -0.01
CA HIS A 59 0.25 8.19 -0.23
C HIS A 59 -1.21 7.82 -0.55
N LEU A 60 -1.68 6.70 0.01
CA LEU A 60 -3.07 6.26 -0.09
C LEU A 60 -3.87 6.77 1.10
N ASP A 61 -5.11 7.16 0.83
CA ASP A 61 -6.08 7.52 1.86
C ASP A 61 -7.17 6.45 1.95
N PHE A 62 -7.15 5.69 3.04
CA PHE A 62 -8.13 4.65 3.34
C PHE A 62 -9.26 5.14 4.27
N THR A 63 -9.32 6.42 4.64
CA THR A 63 -10.31 6.95 5.60
C THR A 63 -11.75 6.60 5.20
N ASP A 64 -12.07 6.72 3.90
CA ASP A 64 -13.39 6.45 3.33
C ASP A 64 -13.40 5.19 2.43
N VAL A 65 -12.46 4.27 2.67
CA VAL A 65 -12.30 3.06 1.84
C VAL A 65 -12.44 1.82 2.72
N THR A 66 -13.37 0.94 2.35
CA THR A 66 -13.54 -0.34 3.06
C THR A 66 -12.56 -1.38 2.53
N ILE A 67 -11.53 -1.66 3.32
CA ILE A 67 -10.57 -2.75 3.10
C ILE A 67 -10.48 -3.65 4.35
N PRO A 68 -10.53 -4.99 4.21
CA PRO A 68 -10.29 -5.91 5.32
C PRO A 68 -8.86 -5.80 5.85
N ARG A 69 -8.68 -5.99 7.16
CA ARG A 69 -7.34 -5.98 7.78
C ARG A 69 -6.42 -7.01 7.15
N GLU A 70 -6.95 -8.18 6.81
CA GLU A 70 -6.19 -9.27 6.19
C GLU A 70 -5.58 -8.82 4.86
N GLN A 71 -6.34 -8.12 4.02
CA GLN A 71 -5.82 -7.57 2.78
C GLN A 71 -4.78 -6.47 3.01
N LEU A 72 -4.99 -5.60 3.99
CA LEU A 72 -4.01 -4.57 4.33
C LEU A 72 -2.66 -5.19 4.73
N HIS A 73 -2.69 -6.31 5.47
CA HIS A 73 -1.49 -7.05 5.85
C HIS A 73 -0.80 -7.76 4.66
N GLU A 74 -1.54 -8.04 3.58
CA GLU A 74 -0.96 -8.56 2.34
C GLU A 74 -0.35 -7.47 1.46
N MET A 75 -0.49 -6.19 1.81
CA MET A 75 0.10 -5.07 1.09
C MET A 75 1.42 -4.63 1.73
N PHE A 76 2.20 -3.85 0.98
CA PHE A 76 3.37 -3.16 1.51
C PHE A 76 3.17 -1.67 1.41
N GLY A 77 3.27 -0.97 2.54
CA GLY A 77 3.14 0.47 2.59
C GLY A 77 4.05 1.07 3.65
N ASP A 78 3.80 2.32 4.02
CA ASP A 78 4.59 3.06 5.00
C ASP A 78 3.74 4.09 5.76
N ALA A 79 4.38 4.94 6.56
CA ALA A 79 3.71 5.97 7.35
C ALA A 79 2.96 7.04 6.54
N SER A 80 3.13 7.08 5.21
CA SER A 80 2.39 8.01 4.35
C SER A 80 0.96 7.56 4.07
N VAL A 81 0.62 6.31 4.37
CA VAL A 81 -0.73 5.78 4.18
C VAL A 81 -1.62 6.21 5.34
N ILE A 82 -2.73 6.86 5.01
CA ILE A 82 -3.73 7.29 6.01
C ILE A 82 -4.69 6.13 6.25
N LEU A 83 -4.66 5.57 7.46
CA LEU A 83 -5.54 4.47 7.88
C LEU A 83 -6.72 4.99 8.73
N PRO A 84 -7.92 4.43 8.55
CA PRO A 84 -9.02 4.67 9.47
C PRO A 84 -8.67 4.11 10.86
N GLU A 85 -9.21 4.71 11.93
CA GLU A 85 -8.91 4.36 13.32
C GLU A 85 -9.01 2.85 13.60
N ALA A 86 -10.03 2.19 13.03
CA ALA A 86 -10.26 0.75 13.19
C ALA A 86 -9.16 -0.16 12.57
N LEU A 87 -8.35 0.39 11.66
CA LEU A 87 -7.23 -0.31 11.02
C LEU A 87 -5.87 0.04 11.62
N GLN A 88 -5.81 0.97 12.58
CA GLN A 88 -4.58 1.22 13.34
C GLN A 88 -4.29 0.09 14.36
N PRO A 89 -3.03 -0.13 14.75
CA PRO A 89 -1.81 0.35 14.09
C PRO A 89 -1.62 -0.27 12.69
N PRO A 90 -0.76 0.30 11.82
CA PRO A 90 -0.41 -0.30 10.53
C PRO A 90 0.21 -1.70 10.69
N PRO A 91 0.25 -2.51 9.62
CA PRO A 91 0.94 -3.80 9.65
C PRO A 91 2.39 -3.66 10.12
N ALA A 92 2.87 -4.59 10.96
CA ALA A 92 4.17 -4.47 11.63
C ALA A 92 5.38 -4.45 10.66
N HIS A 93 5.22 -5.01 9.46
CA HIS A 93 6.25 -5.00 8.41
C HIS A 93 6.29 -3.68 7.63
N TRP A 94 5.33 -2.77 7.83
CA TRP A 94 5.39 -1.46 7.19
C TRP A 94 6.41 -0.59 7.91
N PRO A 95 7.33 0.08 7.19
CA PRO A 95 8.16 1.12 7.79
C PRO A 95 7.30 2.17 8.50
N THR A 96 7.70 2.52 9.72
CA THR A 96 7.01 3.51 10.57
C THR A 96 7.34 4.95 10.20
N VAL A 97 8.17 5.16 9.19
CA VAL A 97 8.52 6.46 8.63
C VAL A 97 8.06 6.56 7.19
N ASP A 98 7.90 7.79 6.69
CA ASP A 98 7.65 7.99 5.27
C ASP A 98 8.89 7.57 4.46
N SER A 99 8.69 6.70 3.47
CA SER A 99 9.77 6.15 2.65
C SER A 99 10.32 7.13 1.62
N PHE A 100 9.97 8.42 1.68
CA PHE A 100 10.55 9.48 0.83
C PHE A 100 12.07 9.58 0.97
N TRP A 101 12.62 9.13 2.11
CA TRP A 101 14.02 9.31 2.48
C TRP A 101 14.92 8.08 2.19
N PHE A 102 14.35 6.97 1.71
CA PHE A 102 15.07 5.74 1.39
C PHE A 102 14.56 5.06 0.11
N ASP A 103 15.24 4.00 -0.35
CA ASP A 103 14.81 3.23 -1.51
C ASP A 103 13.63 2.32 -1.17
N ALA A 104 12.45 2.92 -1.14
CA ALA A 104 11.18 2.27 -0.84
C ALA A 104 10.90 1.08 -1.78
N ARG A 105 11.46 1.08 -3.00
CA ARG A 105 11.29 0.00 -3.97
C ARG A 105 12.10 -1.22 -3.58
N ASP A 106 13.31 -1.03 -3.08
CA ASP A 106 14.17 -2.12 -2.64
C ASP A 106 13.66 -2.77 -1.37
N GLU A 107 13.08 -2.00 -0.44
CA GLU A 107 12.39 -2.55 0.72
C GLU A 107 11.16 -3.38 0.32
N TRP A 108 10.32 -2.83 -0.57
CA TRP A 108 9.17 -3.57 -1.11
C TRP A 108 9.58 -4.89 -1.78
N LYS A 109 10.63 -4.87 -2.62
CA LYS A 109 11.17 -6.08 -3.26
C LYS A 109 11.78 -7.07 -2.27
N SER A 110 12.39 -6.59 -1.19
CA SER A 110 12.97 -7.44 -0.16
C SER A 110 11.84 -8.15 0.60
N TRP A 111 10.80 -7.43 0.97
CA TRP A 111 9.60 -7.99 1.58
C TRP A 111 8.88 -8.97 0.65
N LEU A 112 8.75 -8.70 -0.65
CA LEU A 112 8.12 -9.64 -1.60
C LEU A 112 8.84 -10.99 -1.68
N GLN A 113 10.17 -11.02 -1.48
CA GLN A 113 10.96 -12.25 -1.52
C GLN A 113 10.78 -13.10 -0.27
N ASP A 114 10.62 -12.47 0.89
CA ASP A 114 10.43 -13.14 2.18
C ASP A 114 9.52 -12.32 3.10
N PRO A 115 8.18 -12.36 2.90
CA PRO A 115 7.25 -11.54 3.68
C PRO A 115 7.27 -11.86 5.18
N ASP A 116 7.53 -13.11 5.52
CA ASP A 116 7.53 -13.61 6.91
C ASP A 116 8.85 -13.29 7.62
N GLY A 117 9.98 -13.23 6.89
CA GLY A 117 11.30 -12.92 7.43
C GLY A 117 11.75 -11.45 7.28
N TYR A 118 11.01 -10.64 6.54
CA TYR A 118 11.34 -9.23 6.34
C TYR A 118 11.21 -8.42 7.63
N VAL A 119 12.26 -7.65 7.93
CA VAL A 119 12.29 -6.67 9.02
C VAL A 119 12.88 -5.39 8.46
N PHE A 120 12.13 -4.29 8.57
CA PHE A 120 12.64 -2.98 8.21
C PHE A 120 13.79 -2.59 9.14
N ASP A 121 14.96 -2.32 8.56
CA ASP A 121 16.16 -1.91 9.27
C ASP A 121 16.54 -0.48 8.85
N PRO A 122 16.11 0.53 9.62
CA PRO A 122 16.36 1.92 9.26
C PRO A 122 17.84 2.31 9.33
N THR A 123 18.66 1.54 10.04
CA THR A 123 20.09 1.86 10.21
C THR A 123 20.88 1.73 8.90
N ARG A 124 20.33 0.99 7.92
CA ARG A 124 20.88 0.89 6.55
C ARG A 124 20.90 2.22 5.80
N TYR A 125 20.10 3.18 6.24
CA TYR A 125 19.95 4.49 5.61
C TYR A 125 20.69 5.63 6.34
N GLY A 126 21.39 5.31 7.45
CA GLY A 126 22.24 6.24 8.19
C GLY A 126 21.49 7.40 8.85
N ASP A 127 22.21 8.51 9.07
CA ASP A 127 21.76 9.69 9.83
C ASP A 127 20.49 10.38 9.26
N ARG A 128 20.07 10.05 8.04
CA ARG A 128 18.82 10.56 7.44
C ARG A 128 17.57 10.08 8.16
N TYR A 129 17.66 8.99 8.93
CA TYR A 129 16.56 8.43 9.69
C TYR A 129 16.38 9.09 11.08
N THR A 130 17.47 9.39 11.78
CA THR A 130 17.45 9.91 13.16
C THR A 130 16.90 11.33 13.28
N ASP A 131 17.05 12.15 12.24
CA ASP A 131 16.58 13.54 12.24
C ASP A 131 15.04 13.69 12.22
N GLN A 132 14.29 12.61 11.96
CA GLN A 132 12.83 12.65 11.86
C GLN A 132 12.07 11.84 12.92
N THR A 133 12.73 10.94 13.64
CA THR A 133 12.09 10.17 14.72
C THR A 133 12.11 10.86 16.08
N GLY A 134 12.81 11.99 16.21
CA GLY A 134 12.74 12.86 17.39
C GLY A 134 13.17 12.21 18.71
N GLU A 135 14.12 11.27 18.67
CA GLU A 135 14.80 10.75 19.86
C GLU A 135 15.99 11.61 20.28
#